data_AF-A0AAD6PKC2-F1
#
_entry.id   AF-A0AAD6PKC2-F1
#
_cell.length_a   1.000
_cell.length_b   1.000
_cell.length_c   1.000
_cell.angle_alpha   90.00
_cell.angle_beta   90.00
_cell.angle_gamma   90.00
#
_symmetry.space_group_name_H-M   'P 1'
#
loop_
_entity.id
_entity.type
_entity.pdbx_description
1 polymer ?
#
loop_
_entity_poly.entity_id
_entity_poly.type
_entity_poly.pdbx_seq_one_letter_code
_entity_poly.pdbx_strand_id
1 'polypeptide(L)'
;MKLPYNQHKSWAGSVSMFICGFLISIGMLYYYSALGYFQLEWTWTFQRVALVALVATVVESLPITEIVDDNITVPLVSMVVSMLSFGY
;
A
#
# COMPACT_ATOMS: atom_id res chain seq x y z
N MET A 1 17.36 -5.90 -10.78
CA MET A 1 17.15 -4.91 -11.87
C MET A 1 16.66 -3.60 -11.26
N LYS A 2 17.24 -2.47 -11.68
CA LYS A 2 16.82 -1.11 -11.28
C LYS A 2 15.62 -0.65 -12.13
N LEU A 3 14.80 0.27 -11.64
CA LEU A 3 13.70 0.81 -12.45
C LEU A 3 14.26 1.71 -13.57
N PRO A 4 13.68 1.66 -14.79
CA PRO A 4 14.12 2.50 -15.90
C PRO A 4 13.91 4.00 -15.65
N TYR A 5 12.96 4.37 -14.77
CA TYR A 5 12.60 5.75 -14.46
C TYR A 5 13.17 6.26 -13.12
N ASN A 6 13.74 5.38 -12.29
CA ASN A 6 14.36 5.75 -11.02
C ASN A 6 15.53 4.80 -10.71
N GLN A 7 16.77 5.26 -10.92
CA GLN A 7 17.96 4.44 -10.73
C GLN A 7 18.33 4.19 -9.26
N HIS A 8 17.68 4.90 -8.33
CA HIS A 8 17.82 4.70 -6.89
C HIS A 8 16.93 3.57 -6.36
N LYS A 9 15.84 3.22 -7.06
CA LYS A 9 14.92 2.14 -6.67
C LYS A 9 15.08 0.90 -7.54
N SER A 10 14.71 -0.25 -7.00
CA SER A 10 14.82 -1.55 -7.68
C SER A 10 13.46 -2.22 -7.81
N TRP A 11 13.27 -2.98 -8.90
CA TRP A 11 12.06 -3.77 -9.09
C TRP A 11 11.81 -4.73 -7.93
N ALA A 12 12.88 -5.34 -7.41
CA ALA A 12 12.81 -6.21 -6.23
C ALA A 12 12.31 -5.44 -4.99
N GLY A 13 12.77 -4.19 -4.81
CA GLY A 13 12.32 -3.30 -3.74
C GLY A 13 10.83 -2.97 -3.85
N SER A 14 10.37 -2.54 -5.04
CA SER A 14 8.95 -2.23 -5.26
C SER A 14 8.04 -3.45 -5.09
N VAL A 15 8.46 -4.62 -5.61
CA VAL A 15 7.70 -5.87 -5.39
C VAL A 15 7.67 -6.25 -3.91
N SER A 16 8.79 -6.09 -3.19
CA SER A 16 8.84 -6.33 -1.75
C SER A 16 7.92 -5.38 -0.98
N MET A 17 7.92 -4.10 -1.33
CA MET A 17 7.06 -3.10 -0.69
C MET A 17 5.59 -3.42 -0.90
N PHE A 18 5.19 -3.79 -2.12
CA PHE A 18 3.84 -4.23 -2.41
C PHE A 18 3.42 -5.44 -1.59
N ILE A 19 4.24 -6.52 -1.61
CA ILE A 19 3.92 -7.77 -0.92
C ILE A 19 3.89 -7.57 0.60
N CYS A 20 4.92 -6.95 1.17
CA CYS A 20 4.98 -6.70 2.60
C CYS A 20 3.87 -5.76 3.06
N GLY A 21 3.63 -4.65 2.34
CA GLY A 21 2.57 -3.70 2.64
C GLY A 21 1.18 -4.34 2.59
N PHE A 22 0.92 -5.16 1.58
CA PHE A 22 -0.32 -5.92 1.44
C PHE A 22 -0.50 -6.93 2.58
N LEU A 23 0.49 -7.79 2.83
CA LEU A 23 0.40 -8.84 3.85
C LEU A 23 0.24 -8.27 5.25
N ILE A 24 1.00 -7.23 5.61
CA ILE A 24 0.89 -6.57 6.92
C ILE A 24 -0.49 -5.92 7.06
N SER A 25 -0.99 -5.24 6.02
CA SER A 25 -2.30 -4.59 6.06
C SER A 25 -3.44 -5.59 6.25
N ILE A 26 -3.43 -6.69 5.49
CA ILE A 26 -4.39 -7.79 5.66
C ILE A 26 -4.27 -8.42 7.06
N GLY A 27 -3.05 -8.68 7.52
CA GLY A 27 -2.81 -9.23 8.86
C GLY A 27 -3.38 -8.35 9.97
N MET A 28 -3.22 -7.02 9.85
CA MET A 28 -3.78 -6.07 10.80
C MET A 28 -5.31 -6.03 10.76
N LEU A 29 -5.92 -6.01 9.57
CA LEU A 29 -7.37 -6.07 9.44
C LEU A 29 -7.94 -7.37 10.00
N TYR A 30 -7.27 -8.49 9.76
CA TYR A 30 -7.62 -9.78 10.34
C TYR A 30 -7.49 -9.79 11.85
N TYR A 31 -6.41 -9.24 12.40
CA TYR A 31 -6.23 -9.11 13.84
C TYR A 31 -7.39 -8.37 14.50
N TYR A 32 -7.78 -7.20 13.97
CA TYR A 32 -8.91 -6.43 14.51
C TYR A 32 -10.27 -7.08 14.25
N SER A 33 -10.46 -7.75 13.11
CA SER A 33 -11.69 -8.50 12.82
C SER A 33 -11.85 -9.70 13.76
N ALA A 34 -10.77 -10.42 14.07
CA ALA A 34 -10.76 -11.53 15.03
C ALA A 34 -11.08 -11.08 16.46
N LEU A 35 -10.74 -9.84 16.81
CA LEU A 35 -11.15 -9.21 18.07
C LEU A 35 -12.60 -8.72 18.07
N GLY A 36 -13.31 -8.84 16.96
CA GLY A 36 -14.72 -8.47 16.82
C GLY A 36 -14.97 -7.00 16.51
N TYR A 37 -13.93 -6.19 16.22
CA TYR A 37 -14.10 -4.77 15.92
C TYR A 37 -14.65 -4.51 14.51
N PHE A 38 -14.38 -5.40 13.55
CA PHE A 38 -14.79 -5.23 12.15
C PHE A 38 -15.45 -6.50 11.60
N GLN A 39 -16.58 -6.32 10.92
CA GLN A 39 -17.16 -7.32 10.02
C GLN A 39 -16.82 -6.93 8.59
N LEU A 40 -15.89 -7.65 7.99
CA LEU A 40 -15.35 -7.37 6.66
C LEU A 40 -15.85 -8.43 5.69
N GLU A 41 -16.32 -7.99 4.52
CA GLU A 41 -16.45 -8.88 3.38
C GLU A 41 -15.04 -9.11 2.83
N TRP A 42 -14.55 -10.34 2.96
CA TRP A 42 -13.14 -10.65 2.74
C TRP A 42 -12.73 -10.47 1.28
N THR A 43 -13.56 -10.87 0.31
CA THR A 43 -13.21 -10.77 -1.12
C THR A 43 -12.98 -9.32 -1.55
N TRP A 44 -13.89 -8.41 -1.21
CA TRP A 44 -13.78 -6.98 -1.46
C TRP A 44 -12.63 -6.37 -0.65
N THR A 45 -12.46 -6.75 0.62
CA THR A 45 -11.37 -6.23 1.46
C THR A 45 -10.01 -6.57 0.86
N PHE A 46 -9.81 -7.82 0.42
CA PHE A 46 -8.58 -8.24 -0.25
C PHE A 46 -8.30 -7.41 -1.51
N GLN A 47 -9.30 -7.20 -2.36
CA GLN A 47 -9.16 -6.39 -3.57
C GLN A 47 -8.83 -4.92 -3.27
N ARG A 48 -9.52 -4.32 -2.30
CA ARG A 48 -9.32 -2.92 -1.90
C ARG A 48 -7.93 -2.70 -1.30
N VAL A 49 -7.47 -3.61 -0.42
CA VAL A 49 -6.13 -3.53 0.17
C VAL A 49 -5.04 -3.76 -0.87
N ALA A 50 -5.25 -4.66 -1.84
CA ALA A 50 -4.32 -4.83 -2.96
C ALA A 50 -4.21 -3.55 -3.80
N LEU A 51 -5.33 -2.88 -4.06
CA LEU A 51 -5.33 -1.59 -4.77
C LEU A 51 -4.55 -0.54 -3.99
N VAL A 52 -4.81 -0.38 -2.69
CA VAL A 52 -4.10 0.58 -1.82
C VAL A 52 -2.59 0.31 -1.83
N ALA A 53 -2.17 -0.94 -1.62
CA ALA A 53 -0.76 -1.32 -1.62
C ALA A 53 -0.10 -1.08 -2.99
N LEU A 54 -0.83 -1.32 -4.09
CA LEU A 54 -0.33 -1.06 -5.45
C LEU A 54 -0.09 0.43 -5.67
N VAL A 55 -1.05 1.28 -5.32
CA VAL A 55 -0.91 2.73 -5.50
C VAL A 55 0.21 3.29 -4.62
N ALA A 56 0.31 2.82 -3.37
CA ALA A 56 1.43 3.16 -2.49
C ALA A 56 2.79 2.77 -3.10
N THR A 57 2.88 1.58 -3.70
CA THR A 57 4.10 1.11 -4.38
C THR A 57 4.44 1.92 -5.61
N VAL A 58 3.43 2.31 -6.40
CA VAL A 58 3.63 3.20 -7.54
C VAL A 58 4.19 4.53 -7.05
N VAL A 59 3.61 5.13 -6.01
CA VAL A 59 4.07 6.40 -5.46
C VAL A 59 5.49 6.31 -4.90
N GLU A 60 5.84 5.24 -4.19
CA GLU A 60 7.22 5.01 -3.74
C GLU A 60 8.20 4.87 -4.91
N SER A 61 7.76 4.28 -6.02
CA SER A 61 8.62 4.05 -7.19
C SER A 61 8.91 5.30 -8.01
N LEU A 62 8.10 6.37 -7.84
CA LEU A 62 8.26 7.63 -8.58
C LEU A 62 9.49 8.41 -8.08
N PRO A 63 10.19 9.16 -8.95
CA PRO A 63 11.35 9.97 -8.60
C PRO A 63 10.93 11.31 -7.95
N ILE A 64 9.95 11.28 -7.04
CA ILE A 64 9.46 12.45 -6.30
C ILE A 64 10.10 12.54 -4.91
N THR A 65 10.82 11.47 -4.52
CA THR A 65 11.49 11.35 -3.22
C THR A 65 12.52 12.45 -2.97
N GLU A 66 13.04 13.09 -4.03
CA GLU A 66 13.95 14.23 -3.91
C GLU A 66 13.26 15.51 -3.41
N ILE A 67 11.94 15.60 -3.48
CA ILE A 67 11.14 16.76 -3.06
C ILE A 67 10.36 16.45 -1.76
N VAL A 68 9.77 15.26 -1.67
CA VAL A 68 8.98 14.82 -0.50
C VAL A 68 9.30 13.36 -0.17
N ASP A 69 9.74 13.11 1.06
CA ASP A 69 10.17 11.81 1.57
C ASP A 69 9.08 10.71 1.43
N ASP A 70 9.49 9.48 1.13
CA ASP A 70 8.58 8.34 0.98
C ASP A 70 7.85 7.98 2.28
N ASN A 71 8.45 8.28 3.43
CA ASN A 71 7.81 8.13 4.74
C ASN A 71 6.60 9.06 4.96
N ILE A 72 6.45 10.12 4.15
CA ILE A 72 5.27 11.00 4.19
C ILE A 72 4.31 10.68 3.04
N THR A 73 4.84 10.50 1.82
CA THR A 73 4.01 10.29 0.64
C THR A 73 3.28 8.96 0.66
N VAL A 74 3.94 7.87 1.09
CA VAL A 74 3.36 6.52 1.11
C VAL A 74 2.17 6.42 2.09
N PRO A 75 2.27 6.86 3.36
CA PRO A 75 1.12 6.83 4.27
C PRO A 75 -0.02 7.74 3.81
N LEU A 76 0.29 8.95 3.33
CA LEU A 76 -0.74 9.91 2.90
C LEU A 76 -1.56 9.35 1.75
N VAL A 77 -0.90 8.80 0.73
CA VAL A 77 -1.58 8.19 -0.42
C VAL A 77 -2.36 6.95 0.01
N SER A 78 -1.80 6.13 0.90
CA SER A 78 -2.51 4.96 1.43
C SER A 78 -3.79 5.35 2.16
N MET A 79 -3.78 6.43 2.96
CA MET A 79 -4.96 6.97 3.62
C MET A 79 -6.00 7.46 2.62
N VAL A 80 -5.61 8.28 1.63
CA VAL A 80 -6.53 8.83 0.64
C VAL A 80 -7.17 7.72 -0.19
N VAL A 81 -6.38 6.77 -0.69
CA VAL A 81 -6.90 5.66 -1.50
C VAL A 81 -7.77 4.73 -0.66
N SER A 82 -7.41 4.46 0.59
CA SER A 82 -8.24 3.67 1.50
C SER A 82 -9.58 4.37 1.77
N MET A 83 -9.58 5.68 2.05
CA MET A 83 -10.81 6.46 2.25
C MET A 83 -11.71 6.42 1.01
N LEU A 84 -11.14 6.54 -0.19
CA LEU A 84 -11.91 6.48 -1.44
C LEU A 84 -12.42 5.07 -1.74
N SER A 85 -11.62 4.04 -1.42
CA SER A 85 -11.94 2.65 -1.74
C SER A 85 -12.90 2.01 -0.75
N PHE A 86 -12.87 2.40 0.53
CA PHE A 86 -13.74 1.92 1.59
C PHE A 86 -14.89 2.87 1.96
N GLY A 87 -14.85 4.12 1.51
CA GLY A 87 -15.86 5.14 1.82
C GLY A 87 -17.18 5.02 1.04
N TYR A 88 -17.35 3.98 0.22
CA TYR A 88 -18.55 3.68 -0.57
C TYR A 88 -18.80 2.16 -0.57
#